data_AF-A0A1A8NA07-F1
#
_entry.id   AF-A0A1A8NA07-F1
#
_cell.length_a   1.000
_cell.length_b   1.000
_cell.length_c   1.000
_cell.angle_alpha   90.00
_cell.angle_beta   90.00
_cell.angle_gamma   90.00
#
_symmetry.space_group_name_H-M   'P 1'
#
loop_
_entity.id
_entity.type
_entity.pdbx_description
1 polymer ?
#
loop_
_entity_poly.entity_id
_entity_poly.type
_entity_poly.pdbx_seq_one_letter_code
_entity_poly.pdbx_strand_id
1 'polypeptide(L)'
;GVLVQGHIFLNTSLTEAFCMAIVEGASCGLQVVSTRVGGIPEVLPDDLITLCEPTVRSLCDGLEQVIAKQRSDSFPSPASIHNRVRNLYTWKNVAERTEKVYDKVVGEEVLPLAKRLRRLRSHCGPVAGSIFAFVAMLDFLFLLLLQWLLPDRFMDLAVDATGPHGLWRQKTSRKKFD
;
A
#
# COMPACT_ATOMS: atom_id res chain seq x y z
N GLY A 1 15.90 17.50 9.25
CA GLY A 1 15.13 17.27 8.00
C GLY A 1 14.23 18.46 7.76
N VAL A 2 13.76 18.66 6.52
CA VAL A 2 12.95 19.85 6.15
C VAL A 2 11.58 19.85 6.84
N LEU A 3 10.96 18.68 7.05
CA LEU A 3 9.63 18.58 7.65
C LEU A 3 9.58 19.22 9.04
N VAL A 4 10.53 18.94 9.93
CA VAL A 4 10.54 19.49 11.31
C VAL A 4 10.76 21.02 11.38
N GLN A 5 11.00 21.69 10.25
CA GLN A 5 11.10 23.16 10.17
C GLN A 5 9.81 23.82 9.69
N GLY A 6 8.82 23.04 9.25
CA GLY A 6 7.53 23.52 8.76
C GLY A 6 6.43 23.48 9.82
N HIS A 7 5.30 24.13 9.52
CA HIS A 7 4.08 24.11 10.34
C HIS A 7 2.94 23.34 9.67
N ILE A 8 2.88 23.38 8.34
CA ILE A 8 1.80 22.83 7.53
C ILE A 8 2.40 21.98 6.42
N PHE A 9 1.87 20.78 6.25
CA PHE A 9 2.12 19.91 5.11
C PHE A 9 0.93 20.01 4.15
N LEU A 10 1.17 20.41 2.90
CA LEU A 10 0.13 20.58 1.89
C LEU A 10 0.26 19.52 0.81
N ASN A 11 -0.81 18.76 0.58
CA ASN A 11 -0.92 17.79 -0.50
C ASN A 11 -2.03 18.19 -1.47
N THR A 12 -1.70 18.36 -2.75
CA THR A 12 -2.65 18.83 -3.78
C THR A 12 -2.83 17.83 -4.91
N SER A 13 -2.57 16.55 -4.66
CA SER A 13 -2.70 15.49 -5.67
C SER A 13 -4.15 15.32 -6.15
N LEU A 14 -4.32 14.99 -7.42
CA LEU A 14 -5.64 14.65 -7.99
C LEU A 14 -6.02 13.19 -7.74
N THR A 15 -5.03 12.33 -7.51
CA THR A 15 -5.22 10.90 -7.22
C THR A 15 -4.17 10.45 -6.21
N GLU A 16 -4.60 9.78 -5.15
CA GLU A 16 -3.72 9.20 -4.13
C GLU A 16 -4.39 7.98 -3.51
N ALA A 17 -3.66 6.89 -3.34
CA ALA A 17 -4.19 5.69 -2.68
C ALA A 17 -3.97 5.75 -1.15
N PHE A 18 -2.81 6.25 -0.71
CA PHE A 18 -2.45 6.31 0.71
C PHE A 18 -1.56 7.52 1.04
N CYS A 19 -0.71 7.96 0.11
CA CYS A 19 0.23 9.08 0.28
C CYS A 19 1.07 8.99 1.57
N MET A 20 2.19 8.27 1.53
CA MET A 20 3.09 8.15 2.70
C MET A 20 3.54 9.52 3.26
N ALA A 21 3.66 10.52 2.40
CA ALA A 21 4.14 11.85 2.78
C ALA A 21 3.23 12.57 3.79
N ILE A 22 1.90 12.37 3.74
CA ILE A 22 1.00 12.96 4.75
C ILE A 22 1.19 12.32 6.13
N VAL A 23 1.51 11.02 6.18
CA VAL A 23 1.83 10.32 7.43
C VAL A 23 3.17 10.81 7.98
N GLU A 24 4.18 11.03 7.12
CA GLU A 24 5.48 11.57 7.50
C GLU A 24 5.36 13.02 8.03
N GLY A 25 4.59 13.86 7.34
CA GLY A 25 4.30 15.23 7.76
C GLY A 25 3.60 15.27 9.13
N ALA A 26 2.52 14.51 9.28
CA ALA A 26 1.83 14.39 10.57
C ALA A 26 2.74 13.80 11.66
N SER A 27 3.59 12.83 11.35
CA SER A 27 4.57 12.25 12.29
C SER A 27 5.60 13.28 12.76
N CYS A 28 5.92 14.28 11.94
CA CYS A 28 6.78 15.41 12.34
C CYS A 28 6.01 16.49 13.12
N GLY A 29 4.69 16.32 13.32
CA GLY A 29 3.83 17.22 14.07
C GLY A 29 3.27 18.39 13.25
N LEU A 30 3.28 18.30 11.92
CA LEU A 30 2.74 19.33 11.04
C LEU A 30 1.23 19.12 10.90
N GLN A 31 0.50 20.23 10.71
CA GLN A 31 -0.90 20.18 10.30
C GLN A 31 -0.99 19.76 8.83
N VAL A 32 -1.84 18.79 8.51
CA VAL A 32 -2.00 18.32 7.14
C VAL A 32 -3.20 18.99 6.49
N VAL A 33 -2.99 19.57 5.30
CA VAL A 33 -4.06 19.98 4.38
C VAL A 33 -3.93 19.12 3.13
N SER A 34 -4.99 18.44 2.73
CA SER A 34 -4.96 17.55 1.57
C SER A 34 -6.24 17.61 0.76
N THR A 35 -6.15 17.31 -0.53
CA THR A 35 -7.33 16.98 -1.35
C THR A 35 -8.00 15.69 -0.87
N ARG A 36 -9.33 15.66 -0.95
CA ARG A 36 -10.19 14.50 -0.64
C ARG A 36 -10.31 13.59 -1.85
N VAL A 37 -9.25 12.86 -2.16
CA VAL A 37 -9.20 11.95 -3.33
C VAL A 37 -8.71 10.57 -2.94
N GLY A 38 -9.14 9.56 -3.71
CA GLY A 38 -8.78 8.16 -3.53
C GLY A 38 -8.91 7.69 -2.07
N GLY A 39 -7.83 7.17 -1.49
CA GLY A 39 -7.83 6.63 -0.12
C GLY A 39 -7.41 7.63 0.97
N ILE A 40 -7.11 8.88 0.63
CA ILE A 40 -6.66 9.91 1.60
C ILE A 40 -7.57 10.05 2.83
N PRO A 41 -8.91 10.05 2.72
CA PRO A 41 -9.78 10.21 3.88
C PRO A 41 -9.62 9.12 4.95
N GLU A 42 -9.05 7.97 4.60
CA GLU A 42 -8.83 6.85 5.52
C GLU A 42 -7.46 6.90 6.20
N VAL A 43 -6.56 7.79 5.77
CA VAL A 43 -5.15 7.77 6.18
C VAL A 43 -4.94 8.45 7.52
N LEU A 44 -5.59 9.57 7.81
CA LEU A 44 -5.44 10.26 9.08
C LEU A 44 -6.82 10.53 9.69
N PRO A 45 -6.95 10.49 11.03
CA PRO A 45 -8.16 10.93 11.71
C PRO A 45 -8.55 12.37 11.31
N ASP A 46 -9.85 12.66 11.23
CA ASP A 46 -10.41 13.95 10.78
C ASP A 46 -9.87 15.18 11.52
N ASP A 47 -9.38 15.01 12.75
CA ASP A 47 -8.84 16.10 13.55
C ASP A 47 -7.35 16.37 13.32
N LEU A 48 -6.66 15.51 12.56
CA LEU A 48 -5.26 15.68 12.15
C LEU A 48 -5.09 16.10 10.68
N ILE A 49 -6.18 16.14 9.91
CA ILE A 49 -6.16 16.47 8.49
C ILE A 49 -7.34 17.36 8.10
N THR A 50 -7.06 18.42 7.34
CA THR A 50 -8.09 19.23 6.68
C THR A 50 -8.24 18.75 5.25
N LEU A 51 -9.40 18.16 4.93
CA LEU A 51 -9.72 17.61 3.62
C LEU A 51 -10.49 18.62 2.77
N CYS A 52 -9.94 18.94 1.60
CA CYS A 52 -10.45 19.91 0.65
C CYS A 52 -10.91 19.22 -0.64
N GLU A 53 -11.86 19.82 -1.36
CA GLU A 53 -12.12 19.42 -2.75
C GLU A 53 -10.88 19.70 -3.62
N PRO A 54 -10.64 18.96 -4.72
CA PRO A 54 -9.49 19.14 -5.60
C PRO A 54 -9.63 20.38 -6.49
N THR A 55 -9.84 21.54 -5.86
CA THR A 55 -9.98 22.85 -6.48
C THR A 55 -9.09 23.85 -5.75
N VAL A 56 -8.54 24.82 -6.49
CA VAL A 56 -7.67 25.86 -5.92
C VAL A 56 -8.39 26.59 -4.79
N ARG A 57 -9.66 26.97 -5.00
CA ARG A 57 -10.46 27.69 -4.00
C ARG A 57 -10.59 26.91 -2.70
N SER A 58 -10.97 25.64 -2.77
CA SER A 58 -11.13 24.83 -1.56
C SER A 58 -9.81 24.59 -0.81
N LEU A 59 -8.70 24.44 -1.53
CA LEU A 59 -7.38 24.34 -0.93
C LEU A 59 -6.93 25.65 -0.27
N CYS A 60 -7.18 26.79 -0.90
CA CYS A 60 -6.95 28.10 -0.30
C CYS A 60 -7.77 28.28 0.99
N ASP A 61 -9.08 28.00 0.94
CA ASP A 61 -9.97 28.11 2.10
C ASP A 61 -9.51 27.20 3.26
N GLY A 62 -9.14 25.95 2.96
CA GLY A 62 -8.62 25.00 3.94
C GLY A 62 -7.28 25.42 4.52
N LEU A 63 -6.38 25.94 3.69
CA LEU A 63 -5.07 26.44 4.14
C LEU A 63 -5.22 27.66 5.04
N GLU A 64 -6.08 28.62 4.68
CA GLU A 64 -6.38 29.80 5.51
C GLU A 64 -6.97 29.40 6.86
N GLN A 65 -7.88 28.42 6.89
CA GLN A 65 -8.45 27.89 8.13
C GLN A 65 -7.37 27.30 9.05
N VAL A 66 -6.44 26.52 8.51
CA VAL A 66 -5.32 25.94 9.28
C VAL A 66 -4.36 27.02 9.75
N ILE A 67 -4.03 28.01 8.92
CA ILE A 67 -3.17 29.14 9.34
C ILE A 67 -3.82 29.92 10.49
N ALA A 68 -5.14 30.18 10.42
CA ALA A 68 -5.86 30.88 11.48
C ALA A 68 -5.82 30.10 12.80
N LYS A 69 -6.07 28.79 12.77
CA LYS A 69 -5.98 27.90 13.94
C LYS A 69 -4.57 27.79 14.51
N GLN A 70 -3.54 27.80 13.66
CA GLN A 70 -2.14 27.81 14.08
C GLN A 70 -1.78 29.10 14.82
N ARG A 71 -2.29 30.24 14.36
CA ARG A 71 -2.06 31.55 14.99
C ARG A 71 -2.79 31.72 16.32
N SER A 72 -3.92 31.05 16.51
CA SER A 72 -4.68 31.07 17.77
C SER A 72 -4.21 30.03 18.79
N ASP A 73 -3.11 29.31 18.50
CA ASP A 73 -2.55 28.23 19.33
C ASP A 73 -3.61 27.15 19.69
N SER A 74 -4.56 26.95 18.78
CA SER A 74 -5.70 26.04 18.96
C SER A 74 -5.38 24.60 18.55
N PHE A 75 -4.14 24.31 18.14
CA PHE A 75 -3.72 22.98 17.72
C PHE A 75 -2.94 22.23 18.80
N PRO A 76 -2.99 20.90 18.82
CA PRO A 76 -2.15 20.10 19.70
C PRO A 76 -0.67 20.36 19.39
N SER A 77 0.18 20.27 20.42
CA SER A 77 1.62 20.39 20.24
C SER A 77 2.16 19.33 19.26
N PRO A 78 3.26 19.60 18.53
CA PRO A 78 3.88 18.63 17.63
C PRO A 78 4.16 17.27 18.29
N ALA A 79 4.57 17.28 19.56
CA ALA A 79 4.79 16.05 20.34
C ALA A 79 3.50 15.25 20.57
N SER A 80 2.37 15.93 20.81
CA SER A 80 1.05 15.29 20.97
C SER A 80 0.61 14.63 19.65
N ILE A 81 0.76 15.33 18.53
CA ILE A 81 0.44 14.80 17.19
C ILE A 81 1.31 13.58 16.89
N HIS A 82 2.62 13.68 17.06
CA HIS A 82 3.55 12.56 16.87
C HIS A 82 3.15 11.34 17.70
N ASN A 83 2.82 11.54 18.98
CA ASN A 83 2.44 10.46 19.88
C ASN A 83 1.16 9.73 19.45
N ARG A 84 0.26 10.40 18.74
CA ARG A 84 -0.94 9.79 18.16
C ARG A 84 -0.58 9.01 16.90
N VAL A 85 0.17 9.61 15.98
CA VAL A 85 0.48 9.03 14.67
C VAL A 85 1.38 7.79 14.80
N ARG A 86 2.30 7.76 15.78
CA ARG A 86 3.29 6.67 15.95
C ARG A 86 2.68 5.26 16.06
N ASN A 87 1.43 5.16 16.48
CA ASN A 87 0.73 3.89 16.69
C ASN A 87 -0.20 3.51 15.53
N LEU A 88 -0.48 4.41 14.58
CA LEU A 88 -1.41 4.17 13.48
C LEU A 88 -0.82 3.22 12.42
N TYR A 89 0.40 3.50 11.98
CA TYR A 89 1.02 2.84 10.81
C TYR A 89 2.38 2.24 11.13
N THR A 90 2.41 1.24 12.02
CA THR A 90 3.67 0.55 12.33
C THR A 90 3.99 -0.52 11.28
N TRP A 91 5.23 -0.51 10.76
CA TRP A 91 5.71 -1.55 9.86
C TRP A 91 5.62 -2.95 10.45
N LYS A 92 5.73 -3.08 11.78
CA LYS A 92 5.52 -4.35 12.48
C LYS A 92 4.12 -4.91 12.27
N ASN A 93 3.08 -4.08 12.44
CA ASN A 93 1.69 -4.51 12.23
C ASN A 93 1.41 -4.79 10.76
N VAL A 94 1.93 -3.96 9.84
CA VAL A 94 1.80 -4.19 8.39
C VAL A 94 2.44 -5.54 8.02
N ALA A 95 3.68 -5.79 8.46
CA ALA A 95 4.38 -7.04 8.20
C ALA A 95 3.64 -8.26 8.75
N GLU A 96 3.14 -8.21 10.00
CA GLU A 96 2.40 -9.32 10.60
C GLU A 96 1.10 -9.64 9.83
N ARG A 97 0.38 -8.62 9.37
CA ARG A 97 -0.85 -8.80 8.58
C ARG A 97 -0.53 -9.34 7.20
N THR A 98 0.53 -8.87 6.55
CA THR A 98 0.99 -9.36 5.25
C THR A 98 1.45 -10.81 5.34
N GLU A 99 2.18 -11.20 6.40
CA GLU A 99 2.63 -12.58 6.63
C GLU A 99 1.44 -13.54 6.71
N LYS A 100 0.35 -13.17 7.39
CA LYS A 100 -0.87 -13.99 7.46
C LYS A 100 -1.49 -14.26 6.08
N VAL A 101 -1.41 -13.30 5.16
CA VAL A 101 -1.89 -13.49 3.78
C VAL A 101 -0.97 -14.44 3.02
N TYR A 102 0.35 -14.29 3.17
CA TYR A 102 1.31 -15.22 2.56
C TYR A 102 1.16 -16.65 3.09
N ASP A 103 1.05 -16.83 4.41
CA ASP A 103 0.81 -18.14 5.03
C ASP A 103 -0.52 -18.77 4.59
N LYS A 104 -1.52 -17.96 4.23
CA LYS A 104 -2.78 -18.46 3.67
C LYS A 104 -2.61 -18.90 2.21
N VAL A 105 -1.95 -18.08 1.39
CA VAL A 105 -1.83 -18.30 -0.06
C VAL A 105 -0.82 -19.40 -0.41
N VAL A 106 0.20 -19.62 0.42
CA VAL A 106 1.24 -20.63 0.14
C VAL A 106 0.68 -22.06 0.04
N GLY A 107 -0.45 -22.33 0.70
CA GLY A 107 -1.15 -23.63 0.63
C GLY A 107 -2.15 -23.75 -0.53
N GLU A 108 -2.39 -22.69 -1.31
CA GLU A 108 -3.37 -22.72 -2.39
C GLU A 108 -2.81 -23.42 -3.65
N GLU A 109 -3.63 -24.25 -4.31
CA GLU A 109 -3.24 -24.93 -5.55
C GLU A 109 -3.01 -23.89 -6.67
N VAL A 110 -1.81 -23.89 -7.25
CA VAL A 110 -1.54 -23.13 -8.47
C VAL A 110 -2.28 -23.77 -9.63
N LEU A 111 -3.43 -23.18 -10.00
CA LEU A 111 -4.29 -23.73 -11.04
C LEU A 111 -3.56 -23.84 -12.40
N PRO A 112 -3.64 -24.99 -13.09
CA PRO A 112 -3.23 -25.11 -14.48
C PRO A 112 -4.04 -24.19 -15.41
N LEU A 113 -3.47 -23.82 -16.56
CA LEU A 113 -4.08 -22.91 -17.54
C LEU A 113 -5.52 -23.30 -17.88
N ALA A 114 -5.78 -24.58 -18.15
CA ALA A 114 -7.12 -25.06 -18.47
C ALA A 114 -8.16 -24.79 -17.35
N LYS A 115 -7.77 -24.96 -16.08
CA LYS A 115 -8.63 -24.63 -14.94
C LYS A 115 -8.81 -23.10 -14.82
N ARG A 116 -7.76 -22.31 -15.05
CA ARG A 116 -7.82 -20.83 -15.04
C ARG A 116 -8.78 -20.29 -16.09
N LEU A 117 -8.71 -20.78 -17.33
CA LEU A 117 -9.59 -20.36 -18.43
C LEU A 117 -11.05 -20.70 -18.18
N ARG A 118 -11.32 -21.90 -17.66
CA ARG A 118 -12.69 -22.28 -17.25
C ARG A 118 -13.22 -21.35 -16.17
N ARG A 119 -12.41 -21.02 -15.16
CA ARG A 119 -12.78 -20.09 -14.08
C ARG A 119 -13.11 -18.70 -14.62
N LEU A 120 -12.32 -18.17 -15.55
CA LEU A 120 -12.58 -16.86 -16.18
C LEU A 120 -13.90 -16.85 -16.95
N ARG A 121 -14.16 -17.90 -17.75
CA ARG A 121 -15.41 -18.00 -18.52
C ARG A 121 -16.65 -18.21 -17.64
N SER A 122 -16.52 -18.93 -16.51
CA SER A 122 -17.66 -19.22 -15.63
C SER A 122 -18.01 -18.07 -14.68
N HIS A 123 -17.01 -17.31 -14.18
CA HIS A 123 -17.24 -16.29 -13.15
C HIS A 123 -17.35 -14.85 -13.68
N CYS A 124 -16.82 -14.55 -14.87
CA CYS A 124 -16.83 -13.19 -15.43
C CYS A 124 -17.91 -12.98 -16.50
N GLY A 125 -18.88 -13.90 -16.62
CA GLY A 125 -19.93 -13.86 -17.64
C GLY A 125 -19.45 -14.23 -19.05
N PRO A 126 -20.37 -14.49 -19.99
CA PRO A 126 -20.04 -15.08 -21.29
C PRO A 126 -19.20 -14.16 -22.18
N VAL A 127 -19.44 -12.84 -22.15
CA VAL A 127 -18.71 -11.87 -22.99
C VAL A 127 -17.37 -11.50 -22.37
N ALA A 128 -17.37 -10.87 -21.19
CA ALA A 128 -16.14 -10.45 -20.53
C ALA A 128 -15.22 -11.63 -20.15
N GLY A 129 -15.79 -12.76 -19.71
CA GLY A 129 -15.02 -13.98 -19.46
C GLY A 129 -14.37 -14.58 -20.71
N SER A 130 -15.00 -14.46 -21.88
CA SER A 130 -14.38 -14.88 -23.15
C SER A 130 -13.23 -13.96 -23.54
N ILE A 131 -13.38 -12.64 -23.37
CA ILE A 131 -12.32 -11.66 -23.60
C ILE A 131 -11.13 -11.93 -22.67
N PHE A 132 -11.36 -12.07 -21.35
CA PHE A 132 -10.30 -12.36 -20.39
C PHE A 132 -9.61 -13.70 -20.65
N ALA A 133 -10.36 -14.73 -21.04
CA ALA A 133 -9.78 -16.02 -21.40
C ALA A 133 -8.90 -15.91 -22.66
N PHE A 134 -9.28 -15.09 -23.63
CA PHE A 134 -8.46 -14.82 -24.82
C PHE A 134 -7.17 -14.08 -24.46
N VAL A 135 -7.25 -13.02 -23.65
CA VAL A 135 -6.05 -12.29 -23.16
C VAL A 135 -5.13 -13.23 -22.39
N ALA A 136 -5.66 -14.04 -21.47
CA ALA A 136 -4.86 -15.00 -20.70
C ALA A 136 -4.17 -16.06 -21.59
N MET A 137 -4.78 -16.43 -22.72
CA MET A 137 -4.13 -17.29 -23.72
C MET A 137 -2.98 -16.57 -24.43
N LEU A 138 -3.17 -15.30 -24.81
CA LEU A 138 -2.10 -14.49 -25.40
C LEU A 138 -0.93 -14.31 -24.43
N ASP A 139 -1.21 -14.01 -23.16
CA ASP A 139 -0.19 -13.89 -22.11
C ASP A 139 0.57 -15.21 -21.93
N PHE A 140 -0.12 -16.35 -22.02
CA PHE A 140 0.51 -17.66 -21.94
C PHE A 140 1.41 -17.95 -23.15
N LEU A 141 0.97 -17.61 -24.37
CA LEU A 141 1.81 -17.72 -25.57
C LEU A 141 3.02 -16.78 -25.50
N PHE A 142 2.83 -15.56 -24.97
CA PHE A 142 3.90 -14.62 -24.73
C PHE A 142 4.90 -15.14 -23.69
N LEU A 143 4.42 -15.78 -22.62
CA LEU A 143 5.27 -16.46 -21.64
C LEU A 143 6.10 -17.57 -22.29
N LEU A 144 5.51 -18.40 -23.16
CA LEU A 144 6.25 -19.45 -23.90
C LEU A 144 7.32 -18.85 -24.82
N LEU A 145 7.01 -17.73 -25.49
CA LEU A 145 7.98 -17.00 -26.29
C LEU A 145 9.13 -16.45 -25.44
N LEU A 146 8.83 -15.88 -24.26
CA LEU A 146 9.84 -15.39 -23.32
C LEU A 146 10.72 -16.53 -22.80
N GLN A 147 10.14 -17.68 -22.45
CA GLN A 147 10.90 -18.86 -22.03
C GLN A 147 11.77 -19.43 -23.15
N TRP A 148 11.35 -19.28 -24.42
CA TRP A 148 12.18 -19.64 -25.55
C TRP A 148 13.35 -18.67 -25.76
N LEU A 149 13.12 -17.35 -25.61
CA LEU A 149 14.14 -16.31 -25.72
C LEU A 149 15.16 -16.36 -24.57
N LEU A 150 14.69 -16.55 -23.34
CA LEU A 150 15.50 -16.62 -22.14
C LEU A 150 15.07 -17.82 -21.28
N PRO A 151 15.65 -19.00 -21.55
CA PRO A 151 15.29 -20.22 -20.83
C PRO A 151 15.48 -20.14 -19.32
N ASP A 152 14.54 -20.73 -18.56
CA ASP A 152 14.50 -20.72 -17.09
C ASP A 152 15.80 -21.17 -16.41
N ARG A 153 16.61 -22.01 -17.08
CA ARG A 153 17.93 -22.44 -16.58
C ARG A 153 18.94 -21.31 -16.37
N PHE A 154 18.73 -20.14 -16.99
CA PHE A 154 19.56 -18.95 -16.81
C PHE A 154 19.01 -17.98 -15.76
N MET A 155 17.87 -18.30 -15.16
CA MET A 155 17.25 -17.49 -14.12
C MET A 155 17.55 -18.10 -12.75
N ASP A 156 18.03 -17.27 -11.83
CA ASP A 156 18.20 -17.68 -10.44
C ASP A 156 16.82 -17.93 -9.82
N LEU A 157 16.62 -19.16 -9.32
CA LEU A 157 15.41 -19.47 -8.59
C LEU A 157 15.41 -18.67 -7.27
N ALA A 158 14.40 -17.83 -7.10
CA ALA A 158 14.19 -17.11 -5.86
C ALA A 158 14.11 -18.13 -4.71
N VAL A 159 15.03 -18.00 -3.75
CA VAL A 159 15.06 -18.85 -2.57
C VAL A 159 13.81 -18.62 -1.76
N ASP A 160 13.09 -19.69 -1.41
CA ASP A 160 12.01 -19.62 -0.43
C ASP A 160 12.61 -19.40 0.97
N ALA A 161 12.87 -18.12 1.27
CA ALA A 161 13.50 -17.71 2.52
C ALA A 161 12.50 -17.71 3.69
N THR A 162 11.26 -17.30 3.43
CA THR A 162 10.24 -17.00 4.44
C THR A 162 8.89 -17.62 4.05
N GLY A 163 8.57 -18.74 4.69
CA GLY A 163 7.32 -19.49 4.54
C GLY A 163 7.32 -20.68 5.51
N PRO A 164 6.25 -21.50 5.55
CA PRO A 164 6.17 -22.67 6.44
C PRO A 164 7.34 -23.65 6.26
N HIS A 165 7.90 -23.73 5.05
CA HIS A 165 9.06 -24.55 4.70
C HIS A 165 10.33 -23.72 4.41
N GLY A 166 10.29 -22.41 4.63
CA GLY A 166 11.37 -21.50 4.25
C GLY A 166 12.66 -21.69 5.05
N LEU A 167 13.80 -21.43 4.40
CA LEU A 167 15.13 -21.70 4.96
C LEU A 167 15.43 -20.95 6.28
N TRP A 168 14.89 -19.75 6.46
CA TRP A 168 15.16 -18.93 7.66
C TRP A 168 14.43 -19.43 8.91
N ARG A 169 13.26 -20.06 8.74
CA ARG A 169 12.48 -20.64 9.84
C ARG A 169 13.12 -21.95 10.35
N GLN A 170 13.70 -22.74 9.46
CA GLN A 170 14.47 -23.95 9.83
C GLN A 170 15.77 -23.62 10.59
N LYS A 171 16.49 -22.56 10.19
CA LYS A 171 17.72 -22.10 10.89
C LYS A 171 17.45 -21.59 12.30
N THR A 172 16.34 -20.89 12.52
CA THR A 172 15.95 -20.39 13.85
C THR A 172 15.45 -21.50 14.77
N SER A 173 14.78 -22.53 14.23
CA SER A 173 14.38 -23.71 15.00
C SER A 173 15.59 -24.54 15.44
N ARG A 174 16.60 -24.77 14.57
CA ARG A 174 17.84 -25.47 14.94
C ARG A 174 18.64 -24.75 16.04
N LYS A 175 18.77 -23.43 15.97
CA LYS A 175 19.46 -22.62 17.00
C LYS A 175 18.78 -22.59 18.37
N LYS A 176 17.56 -23.09 18.52
CA LYS A 176 16.83 -23.12 19.79
C LYS A 176 17.05 -24.42 20.57
N PHE A 177 17.75 -25.39 19.98
CA PHE A 177 18.05 -26.71 20.55
C PHE A 177 19.55 -26.98 20.73
N ASP A 178 20.40 -25.96 20.53
CA ASP A 178 21.82 -25.92 20.90
C ASP A 178 22.01 -24.85 21.98
#